data_AF-A0ABD5UQE2-F1
#
_entry.id   AF-A0ABD5UQE2-F1
#
_cell.length_a   1.000
_cell.length_b   1.000
_cell.length_c   1.000
_cell.angle_alpha   90.00
_cell.angle_beta   90.00
_cell.angle_gamma   90.00
#
_symmetry.space_group_name_H-M   'P 1'
#
loop_
_entity.id
_entity.type
_entity.pdbx_description
1 polymer ?
#
loop_
_entity_poly.entity_id
_entity_poly.type
_entity_poly.pdbx_seq_one_letter_code
_entity_poly.pdbx_strand_id
1 'polypeptide(L)'
;MRVTPEMVRDEHAWVRDRAPVVVPILNDARERLGRLFETDVDPVSRDGYRREVDAVFANGEVAVNVAGYVAVLRDLDVEGDYPGFVVDEVLGRELAATIAGGRPLSLLAQATFHFVDIHVDGDGTAAGTDTAGADDLDAALAAGFQTRLPGWDWREGENPFAVDSRSRR
;
A
#
# COMPACT_ATOMS: atom_id res chain seq x y z
N MET A 1 -20.83 -6.79 -4.76
CA MET A 1 -20.35 -5.39 -4.83
C MET A 1 -20.79 -4.72 -6.13
N ARG A 2 -21.17 -3.44 -6.10
CA ARG A 2 -21.43 -2.60 -7.29
C ARG A 2 -20.62 -1.31 -7.15
N VAL A 3 -19.63 -1.10 -8.02
CA VAL A 3 -18.75 0.10 -7.94
C VAL A 3 -19.44 1.30 -8.57
N THR A 4 -19.62 2.37 -7.79
CA THR A 4 -20.21 3.64 -8.21
C THR A 4 -19.31 4.80 -7.80
N PRO A 5 -19.47 6.01 -8.39
CA PRO A 5 -18.71 7.18 -7.95
C PRO A 5 -18.94 7.56 -6.48
N GLU A 6 -20.10 7.23 -5.91
CA GLU A 6 -20.40 7.43 -4.49
C GLU A 6 -19.58 6.48 -3.63
N MET A 7 -19.58 5.18 -3.97
CA MET A 7 -18.74 4.18 -3.30
C MET A 7 -17.26 4.57 -3.34
N VAL A 8 -16.75 5.07 -4.47
CA VAL A 8 -15.34 5.51 -4.55
C VAL A 8 -15.03 6.65 -3.58
N ARG A 9 -15.97 7.57 -3.34
CA ARG A 9 -15.81 8.64 -2.34
C ARG A 9 -15.86 8.10 -0.92
N ASP A 10 -16.73 7.13 -0.66
CA ASP A 10 -16.83 6.51 0.67
C ASP A 10 -15.56 5.71 0.99
N GLU A 11 -15.03 4.95 0.02
CA GLU A 11 -13.77 4.23 0.18
C GLU A 11 -12.57 5.19 0.28
N HIS A 12 -12.58 6.32 -0.45
CA HIS A 12 -11.57 7.37 -0.26
C HIS A 12 -11.53 7.86 1.18
N ALA A 13 -12.69 8.19 1.75
CA ALA A 13 -12.81 8.63 3.13
C ALA A 13 -12.37 7.53 4.10
N TRP A 14 -12.79 6.29 3.88
CA TRP A 14 -12.43 5.15 4.72
C TRP A 14 -10.92 4.90 4.74
N VAL A 15 -10.27 4.83 3.57
CA VAL A 15 -8.81 4.65 3.47
C VAL A 15 -8.09 5.83 4.13
N ARG A 16 -8.55 7.06 3.90
CA ARG A 16 -7.98 8.26 4.52
C ARG A 16 -8.03 8.21 6.06
N ASP A 17 -9.14 7.73 6.61
CA ASP A 17 -9.36 7.64 8.06
C ASP A 17 -8.68 6.43 8.70
N ARG A 18 -8.22 5.45 7.90
CA ARG A 18 -7.39 4.31 8.33
C ARG A 18 -5.96 4.69 8.74
N ALA A 19 -5.58 5.97 8.65
CA ALA A 19 -4.26 6.48 9.01
C ALA A 19 -3.73 6.03 10.41
N PRO A 20 -4.54 5.92 11.48
CA PRO A 20 -4.07 5.42 12.78
C PRO A 20 -3.57 3.96 12.76
N VAL A 21 -3.98 3.16 11.78
CA VAL A 21 -3.61 1.74 11.63
C VAL A 21 -2.50 1.58 10.58
N VAL A 22 -2.68 2.18 9.40
CA VAL A 22 -1.73 2.00 8.29
C VAL A 22 -0.38 2.68 8.57
N VAL A 23 -0.37 3.86 9.22
CA VAL A 23 0.88 4.62 9.45
C VAL A 23 1.85 3.90 10.39
N PRO A 24 1.43 3.30 11.51
CA PRO A 24 2.30 2.42 12.29
C PRO A 24 2.89 1.27 11.47
N ILE A 25 2.07 0.51 10.74
CA ILE A 25 2.51 -0.65 9.94
C ILE A 25 3.53 -0.21 8.88
N LEU A 26 3.24 0.86 8.15
CA LEU A 26 4.10 1.33 7.08
C LEU A 26 5.43 1.89 7.60
N ASN A 27 5.45 2.50 8.80
CA ASN A 27 6.69 2.98 9.42
C ASN A 27 7.53 1.84 10.00
N ASP A 28 6.92 0.81 10.58
CA ASP A 28 7.63 -0.41 10.98
C ASP A 28 8.28 -1.09 9.76
N ALA A 29 7.56 -1.16 8.64
CA ALA A 29 8.10 -1.65 7.38
C ALA A 29 9.33 -0.85 6.91
N ARG A 30 9.25 0.48 6.94
CA ARG A 30 10.37 1.38 6.58
C ARG A 30 11.56 1.19 7.50
N GLU A 31 11.35 1.09 8.80
CA GLU A 31 12.40 0.88 9.78
C GLU A 31 13.11 -0.47 9.57
N ARG A 32 12.35 -1.54 9.34
CA ARG A 32 12.90 -2.88 9.09
C ARG A 32 13.65 -2.95 7.77
N LEU A 33 13.06 -2.45 6.68
CA LEU A 33 13.71 -2.43 5.38
C LEU A 33 14.95 -1.53 5.38
N GLY A 34 14.90 -0.38 6.05
CA GLY A 34 16.06 0.50 6.25
C GLY A 34 17.23 -0.23 6.91
N ARG A 35 16.97 -0.99 7.98
CA ARG A 35 18.00 -1.86 8.59
C ARG A 35 18.54 -2.92 7.62
N LEU A 36 17.66 -3.61 6.89
CA LEU A 36 18.07 -4.68 5.97
C LEU A 36 18.90 -4.17 4.78
N PHE A 37 18.63 -2.94 4.34
CA PHE A 37 19.36 -2.29 3.24
C PHE A 37 20.46 -1.33 3.72
N GLU A 38 20.72 -1.27 5.03
CA GLU A 38 21.72 -0.39 5.63
C GLU A 38 21.56 1.09 5.23
N THR A 39 20.30 1.56 5.20
CA THR A 39 19.93 2.93 4.81
C THR A 39 18.95 3.54 5.81
N ASP A 40 18.95 4.86 5.91
CA ASP A 40 17.96 5.58 6.71
C ASP A 40 16.72 5.89 5.85
N VAL A 41 15.54 5.73 6.42
CA VAL A 41 14.28 5.93 5.71
C VAL A 41 13.39 6.80 6.56
N ASP A 42 13.08 8.00 6.06
CA ASP A 42 12.31 8.97 6.83
C ASP A 42 10.93 8.41 7.20
N PRO A 43 10.47 8.61 8.46
CA PRO A 43 9.16 8.18 8.88
C PRO A 43 8.06 9.04 8.25
N VAL A 44 6.89 8.43 8.07
CA VAL A 44 5.71 9.07 7.50
C VAL A 44 4.79 9.57 8.61
N SER A 45 4.37 10.82 8.49
CA SER A 45 3.32 11.38 9.35
C SER A 45 1.92 11.01 8.85
N ARG A 46 0.93 10.99 9.75
CA ARG A 46 -0.48 10.77 9.39
C ARG A 46 -1.01 11.77 8.36
N ASP A 47 -0.58 13.03 8.45
CA ASP A 47 -0.98 14.04 7.47
C ASP A 47 -0.28 13.85 6.12
N GLY A 48 0.96 13.35 6.11
CA GLY A 48 1.63 12.91 4.89
C GLY A 48 0.89 11.78 4.19
N TYR A 49 0.52 10.73 4.94
CA TYR A 49 -0.31 9.64 4.45
C TYR A 49 -1.63 10.13 3.86
N ARG A 50 -2.39 10.94 4.60
CA ARG A 50 -3.69 11.48 4.17
C ARG A 50 -3.59 12.27 2.86
N ARG A 51 -2.59 13.13 2.72
CA ARG A 51 -2.35 13.88 1.47
C ARG A 51 -2.05 12.95 0.31
N GLU A 52 -1.30 11.88 0.53
CA GLU A 52 -1.01 10.92 -0.53
C GLU A 52 -2.23 10.08 -0.90
N VAL A 53 -3.08 9.73 0.06
CA VAL A 53 -4.38 9.11 -0.22
C VAL A 53 -5.21 10.02 -1.14
N ASP A 54 -5.28 11.32 -0.86
CA ASP A 54 -5.97 12.27 -1.74
C ASP A 54 -5.36 12.30 -3.15
N ALA A 55 -4.03 12.24 -3.26
CA ALA A 55 -3.34 12.24 -4.55
C ALA A 55 -3.62 10.96 -5.36
N VAL A 56 -3.68 9.80 -4.71
CA VAL A 56 -4.04 8.52 -5.34
C VAL A 56 -5.48 8.56 -5.84
N PHE A 57 -6.43 8.98 -5.00
CA PHE A 57 -7.85 9.03 -5.35
C PHE A 57 -8.22 10.15 -6.33
N ALA A 58 -7.36 11.16 -6.51
CA ALA A 58 -7.53 12.18 -7.54
C ALA A 58 -7.39 11.63 -8.98
N ASN A 59 -6.70 10.50 -9.18
CA ASN A 59 -6.67 9.79 -10.45
C ASN A 59 -7.84 8.81 -10.53
N GLY A 60 -8.90 9.14 -11.28
CA GLY A 60 -10.12 8.33 -11.36
C GLY A 60 -9.92 6.88 -11.82
N GLU A 61 -8.97 6.62 -12.71
CA GLU A 61 -8.65 5.25 -13.15
C GLU A 61 -8.01 4.42 -12.05
N VAL A 62 -7.18 5.04 -11.21
CA VAL A 62 -6.58 4.37 -10.04
C VAL A 62 -7.61 4.25 -8.92
N ALA A 63 -8.36 5.32 -8.64
CA ALA A 63 -9.32 5.41 -7.56
C ALA A 63 -10.40 4.32 -7.64
N VAL A 64 -10.94 4.05 -8.83
CA VAL A 64 -11.97 3.02 -9.01
C VAL A 64 -11.45 1.61 -8.72
N ASN A 65 -10.19 1.33 -9.06
CA ASN A 65 -9.56 0.04 -8.80
C ASN A 65 -9.18 -0.12 -7.32
N VAL A 66 -8.58 0.91 -6.70
CA VAL A 66 -8.28 0.93 -5.27
C VAL A 66 -9.55 0.71 -4.45
N ALA A 67 -10.63 1.45 -4.73
CA ALA A 67 -11.91 1.28 -4.04
C ALA A 67 -12.50 -0.13 -4.20
N GLY A 68 -12.38 -0.72 -5.40
CA GLY A 68 -12.81 -2.09 -5.66
C GLY A 68 -12.04 -3.13 -4.85
N TYR A 69 -10.70 -3.04 -4.85
CA TYR A 69 -9.85 -3.94 -4.07
C TYR A 69 -10.11 -3.82 -2.57
N VAL A 70 -10.16 -2.59 -2.05
CA VAL A 70 -10.41 -2.32 -0.62
C VAL A 70 -11.74 -2.94 -0.20
N ALA A 71 -12.82 -2.66 -0.93
CA ALA A 71 -14.13 -3.19 -0.57
C ALA A 71 -14.23 -4.72 -0.69
N VAL A 72 -13.57 -5.34 -1.68
CA VAL A 72 -13.53 -6.81 -1.78
C VAL A 72 -12.78 -7.41 -0.60
N LEU A 73 -11.57 -6.92 -0.30
CA LEU A 73 -10.75 -7.45 0.78
C LEU A 73 -11.43 -7.34 2.15
N ARG A 74 -12.13 -6.23 2.41
CA ARG A 74 -12.90 -6.02 3.66
C ARG A 74 -14.00 -7.05 3.90
N ASP A 75 -14.57 -7.59 2.82
CA ASP A 75 -15.66 -8.56 2.88
C ASP A 75 -15.19 -10.01 2.60
N LEU A 76 -13.92 -10.20 2.21
CA LEU A 76 -13.38 -11.48 1.79
C LEU A 76 -12.97 -12.29 3.00
N ASP A 77 -13.56 -13.47 3.13
CA ASP A 77 -13.31 -14.37 4.25
C ASP A 77 -13.24 -15.83 3.79
N VAL A 78 -12.50 -16.64 4.55
CA VAL A 78 -12.42 -18.09 4.38
C VAL A 78 -12.47 -18.78 5.73
N GLU A 79 -13.23 -19.88 5.80
CA GLU A 79 -13.41 -20.62 7.04
C GLU A 79 -12.06 -21.03 7.66
N GLY A 80 -11.82 -20.55 8.88
CA GLY A 80 -10.64 -20.88 9.66
C GLY A 80 -9.33 -20.36 9.07
N ASP A 81 -9.39 -19.31 8.25
CA ASP A 81 -8.22 -18.67 7.63
C ASP A 81 -7.28 -19.71 6.99
N TYR A 82 -7.86 -20.53 6.11
CA TYR A 82 -7.20 -21.71 5.56
C TYR A 82 -5.91 -21.31 4.82
N PRO A 83 -4.70 -21.76 5.23
CA PRO A 83 -3.43 -21.26 4.68
C PRO A 83 -3.17 -21.57 3.19
N GLY A 84 -4.03 -22.38 2.56
CA GLY A 84 -3.99 -22.63 1.12
C GLY A 84 -4.94 -21.74 0.30
N PHE A 85 -5.74 -20.90 0.97
CA PHE A 85 -6.50 -19.82 0.36
C PHE A 85 -5.55 -18.64 0.20
N VAL A 86 -5.45 -18.12 -1.03
CA VAL A 86 -4.46 -17.11 -1.42
C VAL A 86 -5.10 -16.00 -2.25
N VAL A 87 -6.42 -15.87 -2.19
CA VAL A 87 -7.15 -14.93 -3.04
C VAL A 87 -7.00 -13.51 -2.50
N ASP A 88 -7.15 -13.36 -1.20
CA ASP A 88 -6.76 -12.21 -0.39
C ASP A 88 -5.32 -11.77 -0.66
N GLU A 89 -4.35 -12.70 -0.63
CA GLU A 89 -2.94 -12.44 -0.92
C GLU A 89 -2.72 -11.89 -2.34
N VAL A 90 -3.39 -12.48 -3.33
CA VAL A 90 -3.35 -11.99 -4.71
C VAL A 90 -3.95 -10.59 -4.79
N LEU A 91 -5.08 -10.34 -4.12
CA LEU A 91 -5.77 -9.05 -4.16
C LEU A 91 -4.99 -7.96 -3.39
N GLY A 92 -4.42 -8.27 -2.23
CA GLY A 92 -3.58 -7.39 -1.43
C GLY A 92 -2.32 -6.98 -2.20
N ARG A 93 -1.65 -7.94 -2.84
CA ARG A 93 -0.52 -7.68 -3.72
C ARG A 93 -0.87 -6.73 -4.87
N GLU A 94 -2.00 -6.95 -5.55
CA GLU A 94 -2.45 -6.08 -6.64
C GLU A 94 -2.91 -4.70 -6.15
N LEU A 95 -3.51 -4.60 -4.96
CA LEU A 95 -3.85 -3.33 -4.32
C LEU A 95 -2.59 -2.50 -4.05
N ALA A 96 -1.56 -3.10 -3.44
CA ALA A 96 -0.29 -2.43 -3.16
C ALA A 96 0.35 -1.90 -4.46
N ALA A 97 0.38 -2.71 -5.52
CA ALA A 97 0.88 -2.33 -6.84
C ALA A 97 0.11 -1.14 -7.42
N THR A 98 -1.22 -1.19 -7.34
CA THR A 98 -2.12 -0.16 -7.88
C THR A 98 -1.91 1.18 -7.18
N ILE A 99 -1.76 1.19 -5.85
CA ILE A 99 -1.48 2.39 -5.06
C ILE A 99 -0.10 2.96 -5.42
N ALA A 100 0.92 2.10 -5.52
CA ALA A 100 2.29 2.55 -5.78
C ALA A 100 2.45 3.22 -7.15
N GLY A 101 1.68 2.78 -8.15
CA GLY A 101 1.68 3.33 -9.50
C GLY A 101 2.42 2.44 -10.49
N GLY A 102 2.98 3.01 -11.56
CA GLY A 102 3.67 2.26 -12.61
C GLY A 102 4.99 1.63 -12.16
N ARG A 103 5.62 0.86 -13.05
CA ARG A 103 6.98 0.35 -12.82
C ARG A 103 7.99 1.50 -12.74
N PRO A 104 9.00 1.41 -11.86
CA PRO A 104 9.36 0.23 -11.05
C PRO A 104 8.57 0.08 -9.74
N LEU A 105 7.82 1.09 -9.31
CA LEU A 105 7.18 1.14 -7.99
C LEU A 105 6.15 0.02 -7.79
N SER A 106 5.38 -0.33 -8.83
CA SER A 106 4.41 -1.42 -8.75
C SER A 106 5.04 -2.72 -8.24
N LEU A 107 6.18 -3.12 -8.80
CA LEU A 107 6.85 -4.38 -8.47
C LEU A 107 7.46 -4.33 -7.08
N LEU A 108 8.03 -3.18 -6.69
CA LEU A 108 8.55 -2.99 -5.34
C LEU A 108 7.43 -3.10 -4.31
N ALA A 109 6.26 -2.52 -4.57
CA ALA A 109 5.13 -2.60 -3.65
C ALA A 109 4.58 -4.03 -3.51
N GLN A 110 4.57 -4.83 -4.58
CA GLN A 110 4.20 -6.24 -4.51
C GLN A 110 5.16 -7.05 -3.63
N ALA A 111 6.46 -6.78 -3.73
CA ALA A 111 7.46 -7.42 -2.87
C ALA A 111 7.37 -6.93 -1.42
N THR A 112 7.16 -5.63 -1.21
CA THR A 112 6.95 -5.05 0.12
C THR A 112 5.67 -5.59 0.76
N PHE A 113 4.61 -5.85 0.00
CA PHE A 113 3.37 -6.40 0.53
C PHE A 113 3.62 -7.71 1.29
N HIS A 114 4.22 -8.72 0.65
CA HIS A 114 4.54 -9.98 1.34
C HIS A 114 5.55 -9.82 2.49
N PHE A 115 6.39 -8.77 2.45
CA PHE A 115 7.26 -8.46 3.58
C PHE A 115 6.46 -7.87 4.76
N VAL A 116 5.49 -7.01 4.50
CA VAL A 116 4.65 -6.40 5.54
C VAL A 116 3.68 -7.42 6.12
N ASP A 117 3.06 -8.20 5.26
CA ASP A 117 2.03 -9.18 5.59
C ASP A 117 2.47 -10.15 6.68
N ILE A 118 3.65 -10.78 6.53
CA ILE A 118 4.20 -11.69 7.56
C ILE A 118 4.52 -11.03 8.92
N HIS A 119 4.39 -9.71 9.03
CA HIS A 119 4.59 -8.93 10.25
C HIS A 119 3.30 -8.27 10.77
N VAL A 120 2.19 -8.36 10.03
CA VAL A 120 0.87 -7.91 10.47
C VAL A 120 0.18 -9.15 11.03
N ASP A 121 0.30 -9.38 12.34
CA ASP A 121 -0.49 -10.41 13.01
C ASP A 121 -1.96 -9.96 13.08
N GLY A 122 -2.91 -10.90 13.07
CA GLY A 122 -4.35 -10.62 13.23
C GLY A 122 -4.69 -9.79 14.49
N ASP A 123 -3.89 -9.89 15.56
CA ASP A 123 -3.99 -9.08 16.79
C ASP A 123 -3.56 -7.60 16.62
N GLY A 124 -2.80 -7.29 15.57
CA GLY A 124 -2.31 -5.95 15.21
C GLY A 124 -3.26 -5.17 14.29
N THR A 125 -4.25 -5.84 13.70
CA THR A 125 -5.34 -5.19 12.99
C THR A 125 -6.27 -4.50 14.00
N ALA A 126 -6.81 -3.33 13.67
CA ALA A 126 -7.78 -2.71 14.56
C ALA A 126 -9.02 -3.61 14.65
N ALA A 127 -9.23 -4.22 15.82
CA ALA A 127 -10.39 -5.03 16.19
C ALA A 127 -11.66 -4.53 15.49
N GLY A 128 -12.19 -5.32 14.55
CA GLY A 128 -13.37 -4.91 13.79
C GLY A 128 -13.71 -5.69 12.52
N THR A 129 -12.81 -6.50 11.96
CA THR A 129 -13.11 -7.38 10.82
C THR A 129 -12.24 -8.63 10.91
N ASP A 130 -12.73 -9.68 11.57
CA ASP A 130 -12.08 -10.99 11.69
C ASP A 130 -12.17 -11.79 10.35
N THR A 131 -12.00 -11.10 9.22
CA THR A 131 -12.07 -11.72 7.88
C THR A 131 -10.67 -11.97 7.37
N ALA A 132 -10.47 -13.08 6.65
CA ALA A 132 -9.17 -13.41 6.06
C ALA A 132 -8.54 -12.30 5.18
N GLY A 133 -9.34 -11.42 4.55
CA GLY A 133 -8.81 -10.32 3.74
C GLY A 133 -8.44 -9.03 4.49
N ALA A 134 -8.66 -8.95 5.81
CA ALA A 134 -8.58 -7.67 6.54
C ALA A 134 -7.15 -7.24 6.90
N ASP A 135 -6.32 -8.19 7.32
CA ASP A 135 -4.87 -8.00 7.53
C ASP A 135 -4.14 -7.75 6.22
N ASP A 136 -4.44 -8.55 5.18
CA ASP A 136 -3.93 -8.37 3.83
C ASP A 136 -4.24 -6.97 3.27
N LEU A 137 -5.43 -6.44 3.57
CA LEU A 137 -5.80 -5.07 3.24
C LEU A 137 -4.90 -4.03 3.92
N ASP A 138 -4.72 -4.13 5.24
CA ASP A 138 -3.89 -3.19 5.98
C ASP A 138 -2.41 -3.29 5.55
N ALA A 139 -1.92 -4.51 5.27
CA ALA A 139 -0.59 -4.77 4.72
C ALA A 139 -0.42 -4.16 3.32
N ALA A 140 -1.42 -4.32 2.44
CA ALA A 140 -1.41 -3.76 1.09
C ALA A 140 -1.44 -2.23 1.08
N LEU A 141 -2.24 -1.61 1.94
CA LEU A 141 -2.26 -0.15 2.11
C LEU A 141 -0.88 0.33 2.58
N ALA A 142 -0.30 -0.31 3.60
CA ALA A 142 1.02 0.05 4.10
C ALA A 142 2.11 -0.10 3.03
N ALA A 143 2.17 -1.23 2.34
CA ALA A 143 3.15 -1.50 1.29
C ALA A 143 3.01 -0.56 0.09
N GLY A 144 1.77 -0.30 -0.37
CA GLY A 144 1.50 0.60 -1.48
C GLY A 144 1.93 2.03 -1.17
N PHE A 145 1.50 2.58 -0.03
CA PHE A 145 1.81 3.96 0.34
C PHE A 145 3.27 4.15 0.71
N GLN A 146 3.91 3.23 1.44
CA GLN A 146 5.34 3.38 1.78
C GLN A 146 6.21 3.42 0.52
N THR A 147 5.87 2.61 -0.49
CA THR A 147 6.61 2.55 -1.76
C THR A 147 6.44 3.84 -2.57
N ARG A 148 5.30 4.52 -2.42
CA ARG A 148 4.97 5.76 -3.15
C ARG A 148 5.49 7.02 -2.47
N LEU A 149 5.42 7.09 -1.15
CA LEU A 149 5.83 8.25 -0.35
C LEU A 149 7.35 8.51 -0.43
N PRO A 150 7.78 9.78 -0.30
CA PRO A 150 9.21 10.16 -0.24
C PRO A 150 9.88 9.61 1.02
N GLY A 151 11.20 9.73 1.12
CA GLY A 151 12.03 9.32 2.27
C GLY A 151 13.04 8.21 1.98
N TRP A 152 13.15 7.77 0.73
CA TRP A 152 14.17 6.81 0.28
C TRP A 152 15.21 7.56 -0.55
N ASP A 153 16.49 7.53 -0.15
CA ASP A 153 17.57 8.29 -0.80
C ASP A 153 17.64 8.11 -2.32
N TRP A 154 17.44 6.88 -2.81
CA TRP A 154 17.50 6.57 -4.23
C TRP A 154 16.40 7.26 -5.06
N ARG A 155 15.34 7.77 -4.41
CA ARG A 155 14.23 8.50 -5.05
C ARG A 155 14.37 10.01 -4.97
N GLU A 156 15.25 10.54 -4.14
CA GLU A 156 15.33 11.98 -3.85
C GLU A 156 16.50 12.68 -4.56
N GLY A 157 17.45 11.91 -5.11
CA GLY A 157 18.61 12.43 -5.85
C GLY A 157 18.48 12.37 -7.39
N GLU A 158 19.51 12.90 -8.07
CA GLU A 158 19.69 12.66 -9.49
C GLU A 158 19.86 11.16 -9.77
N ASN A 159 19.13 10.64 -10.74
CA ASN A 159 19.24 9.23 -11.10
C ASN A 159 20.57 8.99 -11.84
N PRO A 160 21.52 8.21 -11.27
CA PRO A 160 22.85 8.03 -11.87
C PRO A 160 22.83 7.23 -13.18
N PHE A 161 21.69 6.59 -13.50
CA PHE A 161 21.47 5.87 -14.76
C PHE A 161 20.79 6.73 -15.83
N ALA A 162 20.42 7.99 -15.52
CA ALA A 162 19.89 8.92 -16.51
C ALA A 162 21.00 9.31 -17.49
N VAL A 163 20.79 9.04 -18.78
CA VAL A 163 21.72 9.45 -19.84
C VAL A 163 21.29 10.82 -20.35
N ASP A 164 22.16 11.83 -20.24
CA ASP A 164 21.87 13.17 -20.79
C ASP A 164 21.74 13.08 -22.33
N SER A 165 20.56 13.44 -22.82
CA SER A 165 20.24 13.52 -24.25
C SER A 165 21.14 14.47 -25.05
N ARG A 166 21.96 15.30 -24.40
CA ARG A 166 22.81 16.32 -25.05
C ARG A 166 24.17 15.82 -25.55
N SER A 167 24.55 14.55 -25.32
CA SER A 167 25.83 14.01 -25.80
C SER A 167 25.80 13.44 -27.23
N ARG A 168 24.69 13.54 -27.96
CA ARG A 168 24.59 13.16 -29.37
C ARG A 168 24.56 14.39 -30.27
N ARG A 169 25.73 14.92 -30.62
CA ARG A 169 25.94 15.73 -31.82
C ARG A 169 27.16 15.22 -32.56
#